data_AF-Q97US3-F1
#
_entry.id   AF-Q97US3-F1
#
_cell.length_a   1.000
_cell.length_b   1.000
_cell.length_c   1.000
_cell.angle_alpha   90.00
_cell.angle_beta   90.00
_cell.angle_gamma   90.00
#
_symmetry.space_group_name_H-M   'P 1'
#
loop_
_entity.id
_entity.type
_entity.pdbx_description
1 polymer ?
#
loop_
_entity_poly.entity_id
_entity_poly.type
_entity_poly.pdbx_seq_one_letter_code
_entity_poly.pdbx_strand_id
1 'polypeptide(L)'
;MQSTNLLDVATNVATLMFRANPNANFVRYQSPSFQTSIYSIYLMMKLGDFKSNFISFFSKYFSQNIILTIWNLVNNYALDDIIRIILYSIFIYTNLQNIPNTYIQKINNFSSFLYFAPKSTISVTEFHGGLSKSSNYYFLIDGNNLQHLMAFAVPGSVQKIGFKNPEVLYNVYINDIYDKCVVEFSSSNSGPFSNIEVFPAIDLVLPFDLRRASRKPITYLNNFNFKWITTNEMSFLRKQWTQVYMQMINSIKSISSTLSSLLKYPPIFPSLLNIQMAGINFPLSFLIPYNINARQKSLEGLMKEIHQIWIMLQIITYLKNQARLKLLNLDFSQSSSNPIAIFSCNGQDCSLWYEFDMNPHTMCRGLLWNLNSGPSWLENFYQRVTKCINSSTVTSIPLRPDIVILRGAKNCQDILSNGLSVEIVIECKNQQYKFWSNNIKTQILPYKCIFNPNKMILASMEQIPNIIKTQLSNNGVIAIDLVEPNNNGITQLLKYI
;
A
#
# COMPACT_ATOMS: atom_id res chain seq x y z
N MET A 1 23.74 8.08 25.57
CA MET A 1 24.43 7.90 24.28
C MET A 1 25.08 6.53 24.31
N GLN A 2 24.43 5.53 23.71
CA GLN A 2 24.96 4.17 23.67
C GLN A 2 26.03 4.10 22.56
N SER A 3 27.24 3.70 22.95
CA SER A 3 28.33 3.37 22.06
C SER A 3 27.95 2.16 21.21
N THR A 4 27.61 2.39 19.94
CA THR A 4 27.56 1.32 18.95
C THR A 4 28.97 0.77 18.75
N ASN A 5 29.11 -0.55 18.87
CA ASN A 5 30.39 -1.24 18.85
C ASN A 5 31.06 -1.04 17.47
N LEU A 6 32.20 -0.35 17.43
CA LEU A 6 32.87 0.05 16.18
C LEU A 6 33.27 -1.14 15.28
N LEU A 7 33.38 -2.34 15.84
CA LEU A 7 33.60 -3.57 15.10
C LEU A 7 32.41 -3.90 14.18
N ASP A 8 31.19 -3.57 14.59
CA ASP A 8 29.98 -3.80 13.79
C ASP A 8 29.93 -2.85 12.58
N VAL A 9 30.38 -1.61 12.75
CA VAL A 9 30.44 -0.62 11.66
C VAL A 9 31.45 -1.04 10.58
N ALA A 10 32.65 -1.49 10.99
CA ALA A 10 33.67 -1.98 10.06
C ALA A 10 33.24 -3.28 9.34
N THR A 11 32.54 -4.17 10.04
CA THR A 11 32.00 -5.42 9.50
C THR A 11 30.87 -5.17 8.50
N ASN A 12 30.03 -4.17 8.76
CA ASN A 12 28.96 -3.76 7.87
C ASN A 12 29.50 -3.11 6.57
N VAL A 13 30.56 -2.29 6.67
CA VAL A 13 31.24 -1.69 5.50
C VAL A 13 31.95 -2.73 4.62
N ALA A 14 32.61 -3.73 5.22
CA ALA A 14 33.19 -4.84 4.45
C ALA A 14 32.12 -5.71 3.76
N THR A 15 30.98 -5.90 4.42
CA THR A 15 29.82 -6.64 3.88
C THR A 15 29.13 -5.87 2.73
N LEU A 16 29.14 -4.54 2.79
CA LEU A 16 28.62 -3.63 1.75
C LEU A 16 29.39 -3.71 0.44
N MET A 17 30.73 -3.80 0.49
CA MET A 17 31.55 -3.91 -0.72
C MET A 17 31.42 -5.30 -1.38
N PHE A 18 31.22 -6.36 -0.60
CA PHE A 18 31.08 -7.72 -1.13
C PHE A 18 29.72 -7.97 -1.81
N ARG A 19 28.66 -7.27 -1.37
CA ARG A 19 27.30 -7.44 -1.91
C ARG A 19 26.99 -6.56 -3.11
N ALA A 20 27.72 -5.47 -3.31
CA ALA A 20 27.53 -4.55 -4.43
C ALA A 20 27.94 -5.15 -5.81
N ASN A 21 28.66 -6.29 -5.84
CA ASN A 21 29.01 -6.95 -7.09
C ASN A 21 29.23 -8.48 -6.93
N PRO A 22 28.17 -9.32 -6.92
CA PRO A 22 28.31 -10.77 -6.76
C PRO A 22 28.94 -11.50 -7.98
N ASN A 23 29.07 -10.81 -9.13
CA ASN A 23 29.68 -11.33 -10.35
C ASN A 23 31.07 -10.74 -10.63
N ALA A 24 31.60 -9.88 -9.75
CA ALA A 24 33.01 -9.59 -9.80
C ALA A 24 33.74 -10.91 -9.56
N ASN A 25 34.53 -11.36 -10.54
CA ASN A 25 35.57 -12.35 -10.33
C ASN A 25 36.64 -11.73 -9.40
N PHE A 26 36.28 -11.49 -8.14
CA PHE A 26 37.22 -11.59 -7.04
C PHE A 26 37.62 -13.04 -7.01
N VAL A 27 38.64 -13.38 -7.81
CA VAL A 27 39.58 -14.43 -7.44
C VAL A 27 39.81 -14.24 -5.95
N ARG A 28 39.39 -15.25 -5.16
CA ARG A 28 39.57 -15.39 -3.72
C ARG A 28 40.76 -14.57 -3.20
N TYR A 29 40.55 -13.31 -2.89
CA TYR A 29 41.41 -12.55 -2.00
C TYR A 29 40.66 -12.47 -0.68
N GLN A 30 40.49 -13.65 -0.07
CA GLN A 30 40.46 -13.77 1.39
C GLN A 30 41.86 -13.44 1.93
N SER A 31 42.32 -12.22 1.68
CA SER A 31 43.48 -11.72 2.37
C SER A 31 42.98 -10.93 3.58
N PRO A 32 43.38 -11.33 4.81
CA PRO A 32 43.18 -10.54 6.03
C PRO A 32 43.58 -9.06 5.88
N SER A 33 44.38 -8.71 4.86
CA SER A 33 44.88 -7.36 4.62
C SER A 33 43.81 -6.28 4.41
N PHE A 34 42.62 -6.57 3.85
CA PHE A 34 41.66 -5.50 3.51
C PHE A 34 40.77 -5.04 4.68
N GLN A 35 40.34 -5.95 5.55
CA GLN A 35 39.75 -5.59 6.86
C GLN A 35 40.79 -4.92 7.77
N THR A 36 42.06 -5.34 7.65
CA THR A 36 43.18 -4.68 8.32
C THR A 36 43.38 -3.25 7.79
N SER A 37 43.08 -2.94 6.52
CA SER A 37 43.21 -1.60 5.95
C SER A 37 42.27 -0.56 6.60
N ILE A 38 41.00 -0.91 6.87
CA ILE A 38 40.04 0.04 7.49
C ILE A 38 40.36 0.25 8.97
N TYR A 39 40.76 -0.80 9.69
CA TYR A 39 41.24 -0.70 11.07
C TYR A 39 42.57 0.07 11.17
N SER A 40 43.42 -0.02 10.14
CA SER A 40 44.68 0.75 10.01
C SER A 40 44.42 2.22 9.72
N ILE A 41 43.43 2.57 8.88
CA ILE A 41 43.02 3.96 8.64
C ILE A 41 42.51 4.60 9.94
N TYR A 42 41.77 3.85 10.77
CA TYR A 42 41.35 4.28 12.11
C TYR A 42 42.54 4.47 13.09
N LEU A 43 43.49 3.53 13.13
CA LEU A 43 44.71 3.65 13.96
C LEU A 43 45.60 4.82 13.52
N MET A 44 45.71 5.08 12.20
CA MET A 44 46.41 6.22 11.62
C MET A 44 45.77 7.57 11.95
N MET A 45 44.45 7.61 12.20
CA MET A 45 43.73 8.82 12.63
C MET A 45 43.85 9.09 14.13
N LYS A 46 44.13 8.05 14.94
CA LYS A 46 44.15 8.14 16.41
C LYS A 46 45.55 8.21 17.02
N LEU A 47 46.56 7.73 16.30
CA LEU A 47 47.96 7.73 16.71
C LEU A 47 48.78 8.53 15.69
N GLY A 48 49.41 9.61 16.15
CA GLY A 48 50.57 10.30 15.57
C GLY A 48 50.77 10.32 14.03
N ASP A 49 50.84 11.55 13.52
CA ASP A 49 51.22 11.94 12.15
C ASP A 49 50.36 11.37 11.01
N PHE A 50 49.05 11.66 11.11
CA PHE A 50 48.01 11.34 10.13
C PHE A 50 48.40 11.70 8.68
N LYS A 51 49.19 12.76 8.47
CA LYS A 51 49.64 13.20 7.14
C LYS A 51 50.57 12.19 6.48
N SER A 52 51.60 11.74 7.18
CA SER A 52 52.59 10.81 6.60
C SER A 52 51.96 9.45 6.30
N ASN A 53 51.08 9.02 7.21
CA ASN A 53 50.31 7.78 7.11
C ASN A 53 49.27 7.80 5.98
N PHE A 54 48.52 8.89 5.84
CA PHE A 54 47.61 9.13 4.72
C PHE A 54 48.38 9.12 3.40
N ILE A 55 49.47 9.88 3.30
CA ILE A 55 50.29 9.95 2.10
C ILE A 55 50.86 8.57 1.75
N SER A 56 51.35 7.81 2.73
CA SER A 56 51.90 6.47 2.53
C SER A 56 50.86 5.42 2.13
N PHE A 57 49.61 5.56 2.56
CA PHE A 57 48.56 4.63 2.18
C PHE A 57 48.08 4.93 0.75
N PHE A 58 47.80 6.19 0.46
CA PHE A 58 47.30 6.60 -0.85
C PHE A 58 48.38 6.62 -1.94
N SER A 59 49.67 6.65 -1.59
CA SER A 59 50.79 6.54 -2.56
C SER A 59 50.89 5.19 -3.25
N LYS A 60 50.24 4.17 -2.70
CA LYS A 60 50.11 2.85 -3.35
C LYS A 60 49.08 2.85 -4.47
N TYR A 61 48.20 3.85 -4.52
CA TYR A 61 47.02 3.86 -5.37
C TYR A 61 46.90 5.12 -6.25
N PHE A 62 47.52 6.23 -5.87
CA PHE A 62 47.39 7.52 -6.54
C PHE A 62 48.76 8.20 -6.73
N SER A 63 48.85 9.07 -7.73
CA SER A 63 50.05 9.89 -7.92
C SER A 63 50.20 10.91 -6.80
N GLN A 64 51.44 11.31 -6.51
CA GLN A 64 51.76 12.23 -5.41
C GLN A 64 50.98 13.55 -5.46
N ASN A 65 50.70 14.04 -6.67
CA ASN A 65 49.88 15.24 -6.89
C ASN A 65 48.42 15.04 -6.47
N ILE A 66 47.83 13.88 -6.77
CA ILE A 66 46.45 13.55 -6.37
C ILE A 66 46.34 13.43 -4.85
N ILE A 67 47.32 12.79 -4.22
CA ILE A 67 47.37 12.62 -2.76
C ILE A 67 47.40 13.98 -2.06
N LEU A 68 48.23 14.90 -2.55
CA LEU A 68 48.34 16.25 -2.01
C LEU A 68 47.04 17.05 -2.20
N THR A 69 46.35 16.89 -3.34
CA THR A 69 45.04 17.50 -3.57
C THR A 69 43.97 16.96 -2.62
N ILE A 70 43.88 15.64 -2.46
CA ILE A 70 42.92 15.02 -1.52
C ILE A 70 43.27 15.41 -0.08
N TRP A 71 44.55 15.44 0.29
CA TRP A 71 45.00 15.89 1.60
C TRP A 71 44.57 17.34 1.88
N ASN A 72 44.78 18.25 0.94
CA ASN A 72 44.40 19.66 1.10
C ASN A 72 42.89 19.86 1.16
N LEU A 73 42.11 19.02 0.49
CA LEU A 73 40.65 18.97 0.63
C LEU A 73 40.27 18.49 2.03
N VAL A 74 40.80 17.34 2.46
CA VAL A 74 40.51 16.67 3.74
C VAL A 74 40.88 17.52 4.96
N ASN A 75 41.96 18.30 4.91
CA ASN A 75 42.47 19.06 6.04
C ASN A 75 41.54 20.21 6.52
N ASN A 76 40.47 20.50 5.78
CA ASN A 76 39.54 21.60 6.06
C ASN A 76 38.12 21.14 6.46
N TYR A 77 37.87 19.83 6.61
CA TYR A 77 36.52 19.30 6.93
C TYR A 77 36.50 18.48 8.23
N ALA A 78 35.29 18.31 8.79
CA ALA A 78 35.08 17.48 9.98
C ALA A 78 35.34 16.00 9.69
N LEU A 79 35.70 15.21 10.71
CA LEU A 79 36.13 13.81 10.60
C LEU A 79 35.15 12.92 9.80
N ASP A 80 33.85 13.13 9.98
CA ASP A 80 32.81 12.37 9.25
C ASP A 80 32.77 12.70 7.75
N ASP A 81 33.07 13.94 7.38
CA ASP A 81 33.17 14.37 5.98
C ASP A 81 34.45 13.83 5.33
N ILE A 82 35.53 13.74 6.10
CA ILE A 82 36.80 13.13 5.66
C ILE A 82 36.60 11.65 5.33
N ILE A 83 35.93 10.91 6.22
CA ILE A 83 35.64 9.47 6.03
C ILE A 83 34.74 9.29 4.80
N ARG A 84 33.74 10.15 4.60
CA ARG A 84 32.87 10.13 3.42
C ARG A 84 33.65 10.42 2.14
N ILE A 85 34.47 11.46 2.12
CA ILE A 85 35.30 11.82 0.96
C ILE A 85 36.24 10.67 0.59
N ILE A 86 36.85 10.02 1.58
CA ILE A 86 37.73 8.86 1.38
C ILE A 86 36.95 7.66 0.82
N LEU A 87 35.79 7.32 1.40
CA LEU A 87 34.96 6.20 0.95
C LEU A 87 34.41 6.44 -0.46
N TYR A 88 34.00 7.67 -0.79
CA TYR A 88 33.56 8.04 -2.15
C TYR A 88 34.70 8.04 -3.16
N SER A 89 35.89 8.52 -2.78
CA SER A 89 37.08 8.52 -3.64
C SER A 89 37.56 7.10 -3.93
N ILE A 90 37.52 6.22 -2.93
CA ILE A 90 37.84 4.80 -3.09
C ILE A 90 36.78 4.12 -3.96
N PHE A 91 35.49 4.31 -3.68
CA PHE A 91 34.39 3.71 -4.45
C PHE A 91 34.44 4.10 -5.94
N ILE A 92 34.73 5.36 -6.25
CA ILE A 92 34.85 5.86 -7.62
C ILE A 92 36.11 5.31 -8.29
N TYR A 93 37.25 5.30 -7.62
CA TYR A 93 38.49 4.74 -8.18
C TYR A 93 38.40 3.24 -8.45
N THR A 94 37.73 2.49 -7.56
CA THR A 94 37.54 1.04 -7.72
C THR A 94 36.54 0.68 -8.82
N ASN A 95 35.59 1.57 -9.12
CA ASN A 95 34.54 1.32 -10.14
C ASN A 95 34.83 2.00 -11.49
N LEU A 96 35.76 2.96 -11.55
CA LEU A 96 36.09 3.71 -12.77
C LEU A 96 37.61 3.71 -12.98
N GLN A 97 38.11 2.65 -13.59
CA GLN A 97 39.44 2.68 -14.20
C GLN A 97 39.39 3.70 -15.36
N ASN A 98 40.21 4.76 -15.27
CA ASN A 98 40.40 5.87 -16.24
C ASN A 98 39.62 7.17 -15.97
N ILE A 99 39.93 7.87 -14.88
CA ILE A 99 39.67 9.32 -14.78
C ILE A 99 40.91 10.06 -15.31
N PRO A 100 40.82 10.85 -16.41
CA PRO A 100 41.96 11.60 -16.91
C PRO A 100 42.45 12.63 -15.89
N ASN A 101 43.76 12.72 -15.68
CA ASN A 101 44.40 13.63 -14.71
C ASN A 101 43.99 15.10 -14.84
N THR A 102 43.56 15.53 -16.04
CA THR A 102 43.10 16.90 -16.34
C THR A 102 41.79 17.28 -15.63
N TYR A 103 40.98 16.31 -15.22
CA TYR A 103 39.72 16.55 -14.50
C TYR A 103 39.95 16.77 -13.00
N ILE A 104 40.97 16.12 -12.42
CA ILE A 104 41.29 16.20 -10.98
C ILE A 104 41.73 17.61 -10.57
N GLN A 105 42.37 18.36 -11.48
CA GLN A 105 42.86 19.72 -11.20
C GLN A 105 41.75 20.79 -11.15
N LYS A 106 40.52 20.48 -11.56
CA LYS A 106 39.38 21.44 -11.59
C LYS A 106 38.42 21.29 -10.40
N ILE A 107 38.74 20.39 -9.47
CA ILE A 107 37.88 20.04 -8.35
C ILE A 107 38.28 20.88 -7.14
N ASN A 108 37.51 21.94 -6.89
CA ASN A 108 37.77 22.89 -5.79
C ASN A 108 36.80 22.70 -4.61
N ASN A 109 35.74 21.89 -4.79
CA ASN A 109 34.79 21.47 -3.75
C ASN A 109 34.05 20.18 -4.18
N PHE A 110 33.35 19.52 -3.26
CA PHE A 110 32.64 18.26 -3.52
C PHE A 110 31.54 18.39 -4.60
N SER A 111 30.88 19.55 -4.68
CA SER A 111 29.90 19.86 -5.72
C SER A 111 30.52 19.95 -7.12
N SER A 112 31.75 20.48 -7.26
CA SER A 112 32.50 20.46 -8.53
C SER A 112 33.08 19.07 -8.85
N PHE A 113 33.42 18.26 -7.86
CA PHE A 113 33.81 16.85 -8.06
C PHE A 113 32.69 16.02 -8.73
N LEU A 114 31.46 16.14 -8.25
CA LEU A 114 30.29 15.45 -8.83
C LEU A 114 29.98 15.91 -10.26
N TYR A 115 30.29 17.16 -10.60
CA TYR A 115 30.15 17.70 -11.96
C TYR A 115 31.15 17.08 -12.96
N PHE A 116 32.34 16.70 -12.48
CA PHE A 116 33.43 16.16 -13.31
C PHE A 116 33.58 14.63 -13.26
N ALA A 117 32.91 13.95 -12.33
CA ALA A 117 32.88 12.50 -12.26
C ALA A 117 32.12 11.92 -13.48
N PRO A 118 32.58 10.78 -14.05
CA PRO A 118 31.81 10.04 -15.05
C PRO A 118 30.39 9.79 -14.52
N LYS A 119 29.38 9.87 -15.39
CA LYS A 119 27.97 9.65 -15.04
C LYS A 119 27.82 8.37 -14.22
N SER A 120 27.73 8.52 -12.91
CA SER A 120 27.75 7.39 -11.98
C SER A 120 26.32 6.89 -11.83
N THR A 121 26.11 5.59 -12.05
CA THR A 121 24.79 4.98 -11.91
C THR A 121 24.64 4.33 -10.55
N ILE A 122 23.44 4.40 -10.00
CA ILE A 122 23.02 3.66 -8.82
C ILE A 122 21.93 2.67 -9.22
N SER A 123 21.95 1.48 -8.63
CA SER A 123 20.87 0.50 -8.80
C SER A 123 19.79 0.71 -7.76
N VAL A 124 18.53 0.77 -8.21
CA VAL A 124 17.34 0.95 -7.39
C VAL A 124 16.42 -0.24 -7.59
N THR A 125 15.90 -0.78 -6.48
CA THR A 125 14.98 -1.91 -6.48
C THR A 125 13.61 -1.50 -5.93
N GLU A 126 12.56 -1.74 -6.72
CA GLU A 126 11.17 -1.58 -6.31
C GLU A 126 10.40 -2.90 -6.37
N PHE A 127 9.42 -3.07 -5.49
CA PHE A 127 8.50 -4.21 -5.51
C PHE A 127 7.13 -3.75 -6.00
N HIS A 128 6.71 -4.23 -7.18
CA HIS A 128 5.49 -3.81 -7.88
C HIS A 128 4.29 -4.71 -7.54
N GLY A 129 3.97 -4.83 -6.24
CA GLY A 129 2.87 -5.65 -5.72
C GLY A 129 1.52 -4.93 -5.52
N GLY A 130 1.42 -3.64 -5.84
CA GLY A 130 0.27 -2.79 -5.50
C GLY A 130 0.24 -2.40 -4.02
N LEU A 131 -0.92 -2.03 -3.49
CA LEU A 131 -1.06 -1.58 -2.09
C LEU A 131 -1.43 -2.68 -1.10
N SER A 132 -1.82 -3.86 -1.59
CA SER A 132 -2.26 -5.01 -0.77
C SER A 132 -1.16 -6.04 -0.50
N LYS A 133 0.05 -5.80 -1.00
CA LYS A 133 1.22 -6.66 -0.85
C LYS A 133 2.42 -5.85 -0.39
N SER A 134 3.48 -6.54 0.02
CA SER A 134 4.79 -5.92 0.22
C SER A 134 5.22 -5.19 -1.06
N SER A 135 5.33 -3.86 -0.98
CA SER A 135 5.73 -2.99 -2.10
C SER A 135 6.48 -1.78 -1.59
N ASN A 136 7.34 -1.22 -2.44
CA ASN A 136 8.04 0.04 -2.19
C ASN A 136 8.16 0.81 -3.50
N TYR A 137 7.84 2.10 -3.46
CA TYR A 137 7.93 3.01 -4.61
C TYR A 137 8.75 4.23 -4.21
N TYR A 138 9.65 4.65 -5.10
CA TYR A 138 10.46 5.84 -4.89
C TYR A 138 10.01 6.97 -5.80
N PHE A 139 9.85 8.16 -5.24
CA PHE A 139 9.47 9.36 -5.97
C PHE A 139 10.50 10.46 -5.76
N LEU A 140 10.78 11.26 -6.77
CA LEU A 140 11.57 12.48 -6.64
C LEU A 140 10.66 13.68 -6.45
N ILE A 141 11.02 14.53 -5.49
CA ILE A 141 10.44 15.85 -5.32
C ILE A 141 11.08 16.79 -6.34
N ASP A 142 10.24 17.39 -7.18
CA ASP A 142 10.64 18.34 -8.21
C ASP A 142 9.70 19.56 -8.18
N GLY A 143 10.09 20.56 -7.38
CA GLY A 143 9.22 21.65 -6.97
C GLY A 143 7.94 21.13 -6.30
N ASN A 144 6.77 21.48 -6.84
CA ASN A 144 5.47 21.04 -6.36
C ASN A 144 4.99 19.71 -6.98
N ASN A 145 5.90 18.92 -7.55
CA ASN A 145 5.56 17.68 -8.23
C ASN A 145 6.29 16.49 -7.62
N LEU A 146 5.65 15.33 -7.65
CA LEU A 146 6.29 14.04 -7.50
C LEU A 146 6.42 13.38 -8.86
N GLN A 147 7.61 12.89 -9.13
CA GLN A 147 7.92 12.06 -10.29
C GLN A 147 8.33 10.67 -9.82
N HIS A 148 7.83 9.62 -10.45
CA HIS A 148 8.30 8.26 -10.16
C HIS A 148 9.79 8.16 -10.54
N LEU A 149 10.63 7.67 -9.64
CA LEU A 149 12.09 7.64 -9.84
C LEU A 149 12.49 6.81 -11.08
N MET A 150 11.71 5.80 -11.45
CA MET A 150 11.92 5.00 -12.67
C MET A 150 11.81 5.83 -13.97
N ALA A 151 11.19 7.02 -13.94
CA ALA A 151 11.19 7.94 -15.09
C ALA A 151 12.60 8.46 -15.44
N PHE A 152 13.55 8.35 -14.51
CA PHE A 152 14.95 8.73 -14.66
C PHE A 152 15.86 7.51 -14.88
N ALA A 153 15.27 6.34 -15.16
CA ALA A 153 16.04 5.13 -15.39
C ALA A 153 16.93 5.25 -16.64
N VAL A 154 18.16 4.75 -16.54
CA VAL A 154 19.08 4.63 -17.66
C VAL A 154 18.42 3.73 -18.73
N PRO A 155 18.36 4.16 -20.01
CA PRO A 155 17.75 3.37 -21.08
C PRO A 155 18.31 1.95 -21.13
N GLY A 156 17.42 0.96 -21.19
CA GLY A 156 17.78 -0.47 -21.22
C GLY A 156 18.20 -1.08 -19.88
N SER A 157 18.25 -0.32 -18.78
CA SER A 157 18.64 -0.85 -17.47
C SER A 157 17.52 -1.52 -16.68
N VAL A 158 16.26 -1.31 -17.08
CA VAL A 158 15.10 -1.83 -16.36
C VAL A 158 14.99 -3.34 -16.53
N GLN A 159 15.13 -4.06 -15.43
CA GLN A 159 15.00 -5.51 -15.35
C GLN A 159 13.83 -5.86 -14.45
N LYS A 160 12.96 -6.76 -14.92
CA LYS A 160 11.86 -7.32 -14.12
C LYS A 160 12.25 -8.71 -13.66
N ILE A 161 12.41 -8.85 -12.35
CA ILE A 161 12.86 -10.06 -11.67
C ILE A 161 11.67 -10.63 -10.90
N GLY A 162 11.50 -11.95 -10.94
CA GLY A 162 10.44 -12.65 -10.22
C GLY A 162 9.09 -12.75 -10.95
N PHE A 163 8.40 -13.87 -10.71
CA PHE A 163 7.17 -14.23 -11.44
C PHE A 163 5.87 -13.77 -10.76
N LYS A 164 5.84 -13.63 -9.42
CA LYS A 164 4.58 -13.42 -8.65
C LYS A 164 4.44 -12.01 -8.05
N ASN A 165 5.54 -11.38 -7.68
CA ASN A 165 5.64 -9.97 -7.29
C ASN A 165 6.82 -9.40 -8.09
N PRO A 166 6.57 -8.60 -9.13
CA PRO A 166 7.66 -8.12 -9.97
C PRO A 166 8.56 -7.23 -9.13
N GLU A 167 9.73 -7.75 -8.80
CA GLU A 167 10.86 -6.94 -8.38
C GLU A 167 11.37 -6.23 -9.63
N VAL A 168 11.52 -4.92 -9.57
CA VAL A 168 11.97 -4.11 -10.68
C VAL A 168 13.26 -3.44 -10.27
N LEU A 169 14.34 -3.86 -10.92
CA LEU A 169 15.68 -3.30 -10.76
C LEU A 169 15.93 -2.33 -11.92
N TYR A 170 16.43 -1.15 -11.64
CA TYR A 170 16.82 -0.20 -12.68
C TYR A 170 17.97 0.68 -12.20
N ASN A 171 18.74 1.23 -13.15
CA ASN A 171 19.83 2.13 -12.83
C ASN A 171 19.40 3.58 -13.04
N VAL A 172 19.87 4.51 -12.20
CA VAL A 172 19.66 5.96 -12.36
C VAL A 172 21.00 6.67 -12.29
N TYR A 173 21.21 7.71 -13.10
CA TYR A 173 22.40 8.56 -12.97
C TYR A 173 22.25 9.45 -11.73
N ILE A 174 23.13 9.27 -10.75
CA ILE A 174 23.06 10.04 -9.50
C ILE A 174 23.23 11.54 -9.76
N ASN A 175 24.07 11.89 -10.74
CA ASN A 175 24.33 13.27 -11.15
C ASN A 175 23.08 13.98 -11.68
N ASP A 176 22.06 13.24 -12.13
CA ASP A 176 20.82 13.83 -12.66
C ASP A 176 19.81 14.16 -11.54
N ILE A 177 20.05 13.66 -10.32
CA ILE A 177 19.08 13.72 -9.21
C ILE A 177 19.68 14.15 -7.86
N TYR A 178 21.01 14.31 -7.74
CA TYR A 178 21.73 14.42 -6.46
C TYR A 178 21.27 15.58 -5.56
N ASP A 179 20.76 16.65 -6.15
CA ASP A 179 20.27 17.86 -5.49
C ASP A 179 18.80 17.77 -5.06
N LYS A 180 18.12 16.67 -5.39
CA LYS A 180 16.70 16.43 -5.10
C LYS A 180 16.51 15.60 -3.83
N CYS A 181 15.27 15.54 -3.37
CA CYS A 181 14.84 14.64 -2.31
C CYS A 181 14.04 13.47 -2.89
N VAL A 182 14.23 12.30 -2.31
CA VAL A 182 13.46 11.09 -2.56
C VAL A 182 12.39 10.94 -1.48
N VAL A 183 11.21 10.53 -1.90
CA VAL A 183 10.14 10.01 -1.04
C VAL A 183 10.04 8.51 -1.29
N GLU A 184 10.16 7.72 -0.23
CA GLU A 184 9.89 6.29 -0.25
C GLU A 184 8.52 6.03 0.41
N PHE A 185 7.63 5.42 -0.37
CA PHE A 185 6.36 4.91 0.12
C PHE A 185 6.38 3.39 0.09
N SER A 186 5.91 2.79 1.18
CA SER A 186 5.94 1.34 1.34
C SER A 186 4.59 0.79 1.80
N SER A 187 4.32 -0.45 1.40
CA SER A 187 3.20 -1.27 1.88
C SER A 187 3.68 -2.66 2.26
N SER A 188 2.88 -3.34 3.07
CA SER A 188 3.09 -4.73 3.51
C SER A 188 1.95 -5.62 3.01
N ASN A 189 2.01 -6.91 3.32
CA ASN A 189 0.87 -7.82 3.09
C ASN A 189 -0.36 -7.49 3.94
N SER A 190 -0.23 -6.61 4.94
CA SER A 190 -1.34 -6.09 5.74
C SER A 190 -1.87 -4.74 5.21
N GLY A 191 -1.25 -4.19 4.16
CA GLY A 191 -1.62 -2.92 3.55
C GLY A 191 -0.56 -1.83 3.67
N PRO A 192 -0.90 -0.61 3.24
CA PRO A 192 0.03 0.52 3.16
C PRO A 192 0.38 1.09 4.54
N PHE A 193 1.57 1.67 4.67
CA PHE A 193 1.96 2.36 5.89
C PHE A 193 1.38 3.78 5.93
N SER A 194 1.11 4.26 7.15
CA SER A 194 0.62 5.63 7.40
C SER A 194 1.71 6.71 7.32
N ASN A 195 2.96 6.30 7.15
CA ASN A 195 4.12 7.18 7.08
C ASN A 195 4.95 6.84 5.84
N ILE A 196 5.68 7.84 5.37
CA ILE A 196 6.65 7.76 4.29
C ILE A 196 8.03 8.17 4.82
N GLU A 197 9.07 7.76 4.13
CA GLU A 197 10.44 8.22 4.40
C GLU A 197 10.84 9.26 3.36
N VAL A 198 11.50 10.34 3.81
CA VAL A 198 12.01 11.40 2.92
C VAL A 198 13.49 11.59 3.19
N PHE A 199 14.33 11.49 2.15
CA PHE A 199 15.78 11.62 2.27
C PHE A 199 16.40 12.27 1.03
N PRO A 200 17.60 12.87 1.13
CA PRO A 200 18.33 13.37 -0.04
C PRO A 200 18.59 12.26 -1.05
N ALA A 201 18.39 12.50 -2.35
CA ALA A 201 18.56 11.50 -3.39
C ALA A 201 19.98 10.91 -3.42
N ILE A 202 20.99 11.71 -3.05
CA ILE A 202 22.37 11.24 -2.90
C ILE A 202 22.48 10.05 -1.92
N ASP A 203 21.58 9.92 -0.94
CA ASP A 203 21.59 8.82 0.04
C ASP A 203 21.09 7.50 -0.56
N LEU A 204 20.61 7.46 -1.81
CA LEU A 204 20.30 6.20 -2.50
C LEU A 204 21.54 5.32 -2.69
N VAL A 205 22.76 5.89 -2.69
CA VAL A 205 24.03 5.14 -2.71
C VAL A 205 24.30 4.40 -1.40
N LEU A 206 23.62 4.79 -0.32
CA LEU A 206 23.80 4.24 1.01
C LEU A 206 22.82 3.10 1.26
N PRO A 207 23.21 2.11 2.09
CA PRO A 207 22.25 1.15 2.61
C PRO A 207 21.18 1.84 3.45
N PHE A 208 20.01 1.20 3.51
CA PHE A 208 18.78 1.76 4.07
C PHE A 208 18.96 2.33 5.49
N ASP A 209 19.70 1.63 6.35
CA ASP A 209 19.96 1.99 7.75
C ASP A 209 20.86 3.23 7.92
N LEU A 210 21.59 3.63 6.87
CA LEU A 210 22.48 4.78 6.87
C LEU A 210 21.91 6.01 6.15
N ARG A 211 20.73 5.89 5.54
CA ARG A 211 20.07 7.02 4.87
C ARG A 211 19.64 8.06 5.90
N ARG A 212 19.78 9.34 5.57
CA ARG A 212 19.26 10.46 6.38
C ARG A 212 17.75 10.61 6.17
N ALA A 213 17.03 9.52 6.43
CA ALA A 213 15.59 9.42 6.29
C ALA A 213 14.89 10.17 7.43
N SER A 214 14.04 11.11 7.05
CA SER A 214 13.04 11.70 7.92
C SER A 214 11.69 11.05 7.64
N ARG A 215 11.15 10.41 8.66
CA ARG A 215 9.78 9.90 8.62
C ARG A 215 8.79 11.07 8.59
N LYS A 216 7.83 11.05 7.67
CA LYS A 216 6.74 12.01 7.53
C LYS A 216 5.39 11.31 7.50
N PRO A 217 4.30 11.93 7.99
CA PRO A 217 2.96 11.38 7.80
C PRO A 217 2.62 11.33 6.31
N ILE A 218 1.84 10.36 5.89
CA ILE A 218 1.45 10.20 4.47
C ILE A 218 0.71 11.43 3.91
N THR A 219 0.05 12.22 4.77
CA THR A 219 -0.58 13.50 4.40
C THR A 219 0.41 14.55 3.90
N TYR A 220 1.72 14.37 4.14
CA TYR A 220 2.77 15.19 3.52
C TYR A 220 2.67 15.18 1.98
N LEU A 221 2.17 14.08 1.41
CA LEU A 221 1.97 13.93 -0.03
C LEU A 221 0.87 14.84 -0.60
N ASN A 222 -0.04 15.37 0.23
CA ASN A 222 -1.08 16.29 -0.21
C ASN A 222 -0.53 17.59 -0.83
N ASN A 223 0.74 17.91 -0.57
CA ASN A 223 1.41 19.12 -1.05
C ASN A 223 1.93 19.00 -2.50
N PHE A 224 1.80 17.84 -3.14
CA PHE A 224 2.41 17.59 -4.44
C PHE A 224 1.41 17.14 -5.50
N ASN A 225 1.72 17.48 -6.76
CA ASN A 225 1.05 16.95 -7.93
C ASN A 225 1.77 15.70 -8.44
N PHE A 226 1.03 14.67 -8.84
CA PHE A 226 1.62 13.42 -9.35
C PHE A 226 1.74 13.45 -10.87
N LYS A 227 2.97 13.34 -11.39
CA LYS A 227 3.22 13.43 -12.84
C LYS A 227 2.74 12.25 -13.67
N TRP A 228 2.49 11.10 -13.05
CA TRP A 228 2.05 9.87 -13.73
C TRP A 228 0.51 9.72 -13.81
N ILE A 229 -0.23 10.69 -13.27
CA ILE A 229 -1.70 10.66 -13.27
C ILE A 229 -2.23 11.23 -14.59
N THR A 230 -3.12 10.47 -15.21
CA THR A 230 -3.70 10.81 -16.51
C THR A 230 -4.78 11.89 -16.41
N THR A 231 -5.13 12.51 -17.54
CA THR A 231 -6.24 13.48 -17.63
C THR A 231 -7.57 12.90 -17.12
N ASN A 232 -7.84 11.62 -17.40
CA ASN A 232 -9.06 10.94 -16.94
C ASN A 232 -9.07 10.75 -15.42
N GLU A 233 -7.94 10.32 -14.85
CA GLU A 233 -7.78 10.18 -13.39
C GLU A 233 -7.87 11.55 -12.68
N MET A 234 -7.33 12.62 -13.27
CA MET A 234 -7.49 13.98 -12.77
C MET A 234 -8.96 14.46 -12.83
N SER A 235 -9.68 14.12 -13.89
CA SER A 235 -11.13 14.40 -14.00
C SER A 235 -11.91 13.67 -12.91
N PHE A 236 -11.61 12.39 -12.69
CA PHE A 236 -12.18 11.58 -11.61
C PHE A 236 -11.90 12.20 -10.23
N LEU A 237 -10.65 12.58 -9.95
CA LEU A 237 -10.23 13.21 -8.70
C LEU A 237 -11.08 14.46 -8.39
N ARG A 238 -11.28 15.32 -9.39
CA ARG A 238 -12.03 16.58 -9.23
C ARG A 238 -13.53 16.37 -9.10
N LYS A 239 -14.11 15.48 -9.92
CA LYS A 239 -15.57 15.35 -10.06
C LYS A 239 -16.19 14.32 -9.14
N GLN A 240 -15.54 13.18 -8.92
CA GLN A 240 -16.12 12.09 -8.14
C GLN A 240 -15.43 11.93 -6.79
N TRP A 241 -14.10 11.90 -6.78
CA TRP A 241 -13.37 11.69 -5.52
C TRP A 241 -13.62 12.81 -4.51
N THR A 242 -13.36 14.06 -4.91
CA THR A 242 -13.49 15.22 -4.03
C THR A 242 -14.94 15.49 -3.63
N GLN A 243 -15.89 15.31 -4.56
CA GLN A 243 -17.29 15.68 -4.33
C GLN A 243 -18.10 14.59 -3.64
N VAL A 244 -17.79 13.30 -3.87
CA VAL A 244 -18.62 12.19 -3.37
C VAL A 244 -17.84 11.35 -2.35
N TYR A 245 -16.74 10.73 -2.76
CA TYR A 245 -16.01 9.79 -1.88
C TYR A 245 -15.42 10.46 -0.64
N MET A 246 -14.88 11.67 -0.75
CA MET A 246 -14.38 12.41 0.42
C MET A 246 -15.50 12.76 1.41
N GLN A 247 -16.73 13.02 0.94
CA GLN A 247 -17.87 13.20 1.84
C GLN A 247 -18.22 11.91 2.57
N MET A 248 -18.22 10.77 1.88
CA MET A 248 -18.41 9.46 2.51
C MET A 248 -17.31 9.17 3.54
N ILE A 249 -16.03 9.41 3.21
CA ILE A 249 -14.89 9.22 4.13
C ILE A 249 -15.04 10.08 5.38
N ASN A 250 -15.37 11.36 5.22
CA ASN A 250 -15.59 12.27 6.36
C ASN A 250 -16.80 11.84 7.19
N SER A 251 -17.88 11.38 6.55
CA SER A 251 -19.04 10.81 7.23
C SER A 251 -18.69 9.54 8.01
N ILE A 252 -17.89 8.63 7.44
CA ILE A 252 -17.40 7.42 8.11
C ILE A 252 -16.63 7.81 9.37
N LYS A 253 -15.67 8.73 9.25
CA LYS A 253 -14.86 9.22 10.38
C LYS A 253 -15.72 9.84 11.48
N SER A 254 -16.65 10.71 11.11
CA SER A 254 -17.54 11.42 12.04
C SER A 254 -18.50 10.46 12.77
N ILE A 255 -19.17 9.58 12.04
CA ILE A 255 -20.10 8.60 12.62
C ILE A 255 -19.34 7.64 13.54
N SER A 256 -18.19 7.12 13.10
CA SER A 256 -17.40 6.19 13.90
C SER A 256 -16.90 6.83 15.20
N SER A 257 -16.49 8.11 15.15
CA SER A 257 -16.16 8.88 16.35
C SER A 257 -17.35 9.03 17.28
N THR A 258 -18.54 9.30 16.75
CA THR A 258 -19.78 9.46 17.54
C THR A 258 -20.25 8.13 18.15
N LEU A 259 -19.97 7.01 17.49
CA LEU A 259 -20.30 5.68 17.97
C LEU A 259 -19.24 5.09 18.92
N SER A 260 -18.05 5.68 18.99
CA SER A 260 -16.91 5.14 19.76
C SER A 260 -17.23 4.88 21.23
N SER A 261 -18.06 5.72 21.86
CA SER A 261 -18.47 5.55 23.25
C SER A 261 -19.34 4.31 23.50
N LEU A 262 -19.89 3.71 22.45
CA LEU A 262 -20.70 2.49 22.53
C LEU A 262 -19.88 1.21 22.29
N LEU A 263 -18.61 1.35 21.93
CA LEU A 263 -17.76 0.23 21.54
C LEU A 263 -16.95 -0.28 22.73
N LYS A 264 -16.81 -1.60 22.80
CA LYS A 264 -15.85 -2.24 23.72
C LYS A 264 -14.41 -2.16 23.21
N TYR A 265 -14.23 -2.14 21.88
CA TYR A 265 -12.94 -2.12 21.21
C TYR A 265 -12.92 -1.05 20.11
N PRO A 266 -11.74 -0.52 19.73
CA PRO A 266 -11.65 0.39 18.61
C PRO A 266 -12.24 -0.22 17.31
N PRO A 267 -12.88 0.59 16.45
CA PRO A 267 -13.32 0.13 15.14
C PRO A 267 -12.15 -0.47 14.34
N ILE A 268 -12.43 -1.52 13.58
CA ILE A 268 -11.47 -2.15 12.66
C ILE A 268 -11.95 -1.86 11.24
N PHE A 269 -11.12 -1.18 10.46
CA PHE A 269 -11.40 -0.86 9.06
C PHE A 269 -10.42 -1.60 8.13
N PRO A 270 -10.82 -1.88 6.87
CA PRO A 270 -9.88 -2.30 5.84
C PRO A 270 -8.69 -1.34 5.75
N SER A 271 -7.50 -1.89 5.50
CA SER A 271 -6.26 -1.12 5.62
C SER A 271 -6.18 0.06 4.66
N LEU A 272 -6.70 -0.07 3.43
CA LEU A 272 -6.76 1.02 2.46
C LEU A 272 -7.60 2.18 2.98
N LEU A 273 -8.84 1.90 3.42
CA LEU A 273 -9.71 2.92 4.00
C LEU A 273 -9.13 3.54 5.28
N ASN A 274 -8.53 2.72 6.15
CA ASN A 274 -7.92 3.21 7.38
C ASN A 274 -6.83 4.25 7.11
N ILE A 275 -5.95 3.98 6.14
CA ILE A 275 -4.92 4.94 5.71
C ILE A 275 -5.54 6.15 4.99
N GLN A 276 -6.56 5.95 4.16
CA GLN A 276 -7.25 7.04 3.48
C GLN A 276 -7.85 8.06 4.49
N MET A 277 -8.39 7.58 5.61
CA MET A 277 -8.95 8.41 6.69
C MET A 277 -7.92 9.25 7.45
N ALA A 278 -6.62 9.04 7.22
CA ALA A 278 -5.55 9.88 7.78
C ALA A 278 -5.58 11.33 7.28
N GLY A 279 -6.40 11.64 6.26
CA GLY A 279 -6.58 13.00 5.72
C GLY A 279 -5.90 13.20 4.36
N ILE A 280 -5.74 12.12 3.60
CA ILE A 280 -5.20 12.17 2.23
C ILE A 280 -6.30 12.72 1.30
N ASN A 281 -5.97 13.70 0.46
CA ASN A 281 -6.94 14.38 -0.41
C ASN A 281 -7.08 13.76 -1.81
N PHE A 282 -6.28 12.75 -2.12
CA PHE A 282 -6.34 11.94 -3.33
C PHE A 282 -6.60 10.45 -3.00
N PRO A 283 -7.08 9.64 -3.95
CA PRO A 283 -7.22 8.20 -3.74
C PRO A 283 -5.86 7.54 -3.53
N LEU A 284 -5.69 6.78 -2.46
CA LEU A 284 -4.42 6.14 -2.12
C LEU A 284 -3.86 5.27 -3.27
N SER A 285 -4.73 4.69 -4.09
CA SER A 285 -4.36 3.95 -5.30
C SER A 285 -3.48 4.74 -6.27
N PHE A 286 -3.55 6.08 -6.27
CA PHE A 286 -2.72 6.94 -7.12
C PHE A 286 -1.23 6.86 -6.75
N LEU A 287 -0.87 6.29 -5.61
CA LEU A 287 0.53 5.99 -5.25
C LEU A 287 1.12 4.80 -6.00
N ILE A 288 0.38 4.10 -6.85
CA ILE A 288 0.93 3.05 -7.74
C ILE A 288 1.37 3.71 -9.06
N PRO A 289 2.67 3.99 -9.29
CA PRO A 289 3.08 4.78 -10.44
C PRO A 289 3.16 3.98 -11.75
N TYR A 290 3.50 2.69 -11.65
CA TYR A 290 4.02 1.91 -12.77
C TYR A 290 2.97 1.34 -13.74
N ASN A 291 1.69 1.27 -13.34
CA ASN A 291 0.66 0.62 -14.14
C ASN A 291 -0.75 1.16 -13.85
N ILE A 292 -1.41 1.69 -14.89
CA ILE A 292 -2.77 2.25 -14.79
C ILE A 292 -3.83 1.18 -14.45
N ASN A 293 -3.69 -0.05 -14.93
CA ASN A 293 -4.63 -1.13 -14.59
C ASN A 293 -4.50 -1.57 -13.13
N ALA A 294 -3.28 -1.57 -12.59
CA ALA A 294 -3.04 -1.84 -11.17
C ALA A 294 -3.62 -0.72 -10.28
N ARG A 295 -3.44 0.55 -10.68
CA ARG A 295 -4.11 1.70 -10.05
C ARG A 295 -5.62 1.55 -10.06
N GLN A 296 -6.20 1.28 -11.22
CA GLN A 296 -7.64 1.15 -11.40
C GLN A 296 -8.21 0.04 -10.51
N LYS A 297 -7.59 -1.15 -10.49
CA LYS A 297 -8.03 -2.25 -9.60
C LYS A 297 -7.96 -1.87 -8.13
N SER A 298 -6.89 -1.21 -7.70
CA SER A 298 -6.77 -0.74 -6.32
C SER A 298 -7.78 0.36 -5.99
N LEU A 299 -8.09 1.24 -6.94
CA LEU A 299 -9.11 2.28 -6.80
C LEU A 299 -10.50 1.64 -6.65
N GLU A 300 -10.83 0.65 -7.47
CA GLU A 300 -12.09 -0.08 -7.41
C GLU A 300 -12.32 -0.73 -6.05
N GLY A 301 -11.31 -1.40 -5.50
CA GLY A 301 -11.36 -1.96 -4.15
C GLY A 301 -11.63 -0.89 -3.08
N LEU A 302 -10.86 0.21 -3.09
CA LEU A 302 -11.05 1.29 -2.12
C LEU A 302 -12.43 1.96 -2.23
N MET A 303 -12.91 2.24 -3.45
CA MET A 303 -14.22 2.84 -3.66
C MET A 303 -15.36 1.92 -3.20
N LYS A 304 -15.23 0.60 -3.44
CA LYS A 304 -16.16 -0.41 -2.95
C LYS A 304 -16.23 -0.39 -1.42
N GLU A 305 -15.08 -0.45 -0.75
CA GLU A 305 -14.98 -0.42 0.72
C GLU A 305 -15.63 0.84 1.30
N ILE A 306 -15.31 2.02 0.76
CA ILE A 306 -15.89 3.30 1.20
C ILE A 306 -17.42 3.26 1.11
N HIS A 307 -17.97 2.85 -0.03
CA HIS A 307 -19.41 2.88 -0.27
C HIS A 307 -20.18 1.94 0.66
N GLN A 308 -19.69 0.70 0.80
CA GLN A 308 -20.30 -0.32 1.65
C GLN A 308 -20.29 0.09 3.13
N ILE A 309 -19.11 0.49 3.63
CA ILE A 309 -18.95 0.88 5.03
C ILE A 309 -19.76 2.13 5.33
N TRP A 310 -19.83 3.08 4.41
CA TRP A 310 -20.71 4.24 4.54
C TRP A 310 -22.18 3.83 4.66
N ILE A 311 -22.71 2.99 3.78
CA ILE A 311 -24.10 2.48 3.86
C ILE A 311 -24.36 1.79 5.21
N MET A 312 -23.46 0.93 5.66
CA MET A 312 -23.61 0.23 6.93
C MET A 312 -23.66 1.19 8.12
N LEU A 313 -22.81 2.21 8.14
CA LEU A 313 -22.81 3.23 9.19
C LEU A 313 -24.09 4.10 9.16
N GLN A 314 -24.67 4.35 7.98
CA GLN A 314 -25.99 5.00 7.87
C GLN A 314 -27.08 4.12 8.47
N ILE A 315 -27.08 2.81 8.17
CA ILE A 315 -28.00 1.83 8.77
C ILE A 315 -27.87 1.83 10.30
N ILE A 316 -26.64 1.76 10.84
CA ILE A 316 -26.39 1.73 12.28
C ILE A 316 -26.86 3.02 12.94
N THR A 317 -26.60 4.18 12.32
CA THR A 317 -27.06 5.47 12.82
C THR A 317 -28.59 5.53 12.85
N TYR A 318 -29.25 5.05 11.80
CA TYR A 318 -30.70 4.94 11.76
C TYR A 318 -31.24 4.03 12.87
N LEU A 319 -30.66 2.83 13.06
CA LEU A 319 -31.05 1.89 14.12
C LEU A 319 -30.85 2.46 15.53
N LYS A 320 -29.76 3.21 15.75
CA LYS A 320 -29.49 3.92 17.01
C LYS A 320 -30.58 4.97 17.27
N ASN A 321 -30.93 5.77 16.27
CA ASN A 321 -31.96 6.81 16.38
C ASN A 321 -33.36 6.24 16.62
N GLN A 322 -33.62 5.02 16.15
CA GLN A 322 -34.86 4.27 16.43
C GLN A 322 -34.83 3.51 17.77
N ALA A 323 -33.79 3.67 18.59
CA ALA A 323 -33.58 2.92 19.84
C ALA A 323 -33.63 1.38 19.66
N ARG A 324 -33.30 0.89 18.46
CA ARG A 324 -33.32 -0.54 18.12
C ARG A 324 -31.97 -1.22 18.32
N LEU A 325 -30.88 -0.45 18.34
CA LEU A 325 -29.51 -0.94 18.48
C LEU A 325 -29.27 -1.54 19.87
N LYS A 326 -28.79 -2.79 19.93
CA LYS A 326 -28.51 -3.52 21.18
C LYS A 326 -27.02 -3.70 21.44
N LEU A 327 -26.24 -4.01 20.41
CA LEU A 327 -24.80 -4.23 20.51
C LEU A 327 -24.09 -3.73 19.25
N LEU A 328 -22.88 -3.22 19.41
CA LEU A 328 -22.07 -2.66 18.33
C LEU A 328 -20.61 -3.11 18.44
N ASN A 329 -20.05 -3.58 17.31
CA ASN A 329 -18.66 -4.05 17.22
C ASN A 329 -17.80 -3.22 16.25
N LEU A 330 -18.35 -2.78 15.12
CA LEU A 330 -17.62 -2.07 14.04
C LEU A 330 -16.31 -2.77 13.60
N ASP A 331 -16.34 -4.09 13.46
CA ASP A 331 -15.25 -4.88 12.87
C ASP A 331 -15.53 -5.16 11.39
N PHE A 332 -15.07 -4.28 10.51
CA PHE A 332 -15.20 -4.40 9.05
C PHE A 332 -14.14 -5.34 8.44
N SER A 333 -13.77 -6.40 9.16
CA SER A 333 -12.97 -7.50 8.62
C SER A 333 -13.85 -8.43 7.80
N GLN A 334 -13.37 -8.84 6.63
CA GLN A 334 -14.00 -9.88 5.83
C GLN A 334 -14.11 -11.17 6.66
N SER A 335 -15.25 -11.86 6.55
CA SER A 335 -15.47 -13.18 7.18
C SER A 335 -15.33 -13.17 8.72
N SER A 336 -15.65 -12.04 9.37
CA SER A 336 -15.61 -11.92 10.83
C SER A 336 -16.49 -12.98 11.51
N SER A 337 -16.13 -13.38 12.73
CA SER A 337 -16.92 -14.33 13.52
C SER A 337 -18.12 -13.67 14.23
N ASN A 338 -18.16 -12.33 14.24
CA ASN A 338 -19.19 -11.54 14.88
C ASN A 338 -19.79 -10.53 13.89
N PRO A 339 -21.07 -10.17 14.05
CA PRO A 339 -21.69 -9.13 13.26
C PRO A 339 -21.14 -7.75 13.62
N ILE A 340 -21.31 -6.80 12.71
CA ILE A 340 -21.03 -5.38 12.95
C ILE A 340 -21.93 -4.82 14.06
N ALA A 341 -23.20 -5.24 14.08
CA ALA A 341 -24.18 -4.80 15.06
C ALA A 341 -25.27 -5.86 15.31
N ILE A 342 -25.88 -5.81 16.49
CA ILE A 342 -27.10 -6.56 16.85
C ILE A 342 -28.18 -5.54 17.18
N PHE A 343 -29.40 -5.76 16.69
CA PHE A 343 -30.53 -4.86 16.88
C PHE A 343 -31.85 -5.62 16.92
N SER A 344 -32.90 -4.96 17.39
CA SER A 344 -34.26 -5.51 17.43
C SER A 344 -34.96 -5.39 16.07
N CYS A 345 -35.56 -6.48 15.62
CA CYS A 345 -36.34 -6.58 14.37
C CYS A 345 -37.54 -7.52 14.58
N ASN A 346 -38.76 -7.07 14.31
CA ASN A 346 -39.97 -7.92 14.35
C ASN A 346 -40.11 -8.79 15.63
N GLY A 347 -39.81 -8.22 16.80
CA GLY A 347 -39.89 -8.93 18.09
C GLY A 347 -38.74 -9.91 18.38
N GLN A 348 -37.72 -9.99 17.53
CA GLN A 348 -36.54 -10.84 17.70
C GLN A 348 -35.24 -10.03 17.52
N ASP A 349 -34.09 -10.69 17.73
CA ASP A 349 -32.78 -10.10 17.46
C ASP A 349 -32.37 -10.37 16.01
N CYS A 350 -31.96 -9.30 15.33
CA CYS A 350 -31.26 -9.36 14.05
C CYS A 350 -29.80 -8.97 14.23
N SER A 351 -28.95 -9.45 13.32
CA SER A 351 -27.56 -9.07 13.22
C SER A 351 -27.20 -8.56 11.84
N LEU A 352 -26.34 -7.54 11.79
CA LEU A 352 -25.86 -6.89 10.58
C LEU A 352 -24.42 -7.32 10.28
N TRP A 353 -24.16 -7.85 9.09
CA TRP A 353 -22.87 -8.43 8.69
C TRP A 353 -22.27 -7.70 7.49
N TYR A 354 -20.95 -7.49 7.53
CA TYR A 354 -20.14 -6.92 6.45
C TYR A 354 -19.42 -8.03 5.70
N GLU A 355 -19.46 -8.00 4.36
CA GLU A 355 -18.88 -9.00 3.45
C GLU A 355 -19.08 -10.44 3.98
N PHE A 356 -20.34 -10.78 4.22
CA PHE A 356 -20.74 -12.04 4.86
C PHE A 356 -20.35 -13.23 3.97
N ASP A 357 -19.43 -14.06 4.44
CA ASP A 357 -18.77 -15.07 3.62
C ASP A 357 -19.23 -16.48 3.95
N MET A 358 -19.82 -17.16 2.97
CA MET A 358 -20.24 -18.57 3.05
C MET A 358 -19.27 -19.51 2.35
N ASN A 359 -18.05 -19.09 1.98
CA ASN A 359 -17.05 -20.02 1.46
C ASN A 359 -16.53 -20.93 2.60
N PRO A 360 -16.50 -22.27 2.43
CA PRO A 360 -16.09 -23.20 3.49
C PRO A 360 -14.73 -22.89 4.12
N HIS A 361 -13.78 -22.43 3.31
CA HIS A 361 -12.40 -22.21 3.75
C HIS A 361 -12.21 -20.92 4.55
N THR A 362 -13.13 -19.97 4.42
CA THR A 362 -12.95 -18.61 4.97
C THR A 362 -14.10 -18.16 5.86
N MET A 363 -15.29 -18.75 5.75
CA MET A 363 -16.45 -18.45 6.61
C MET A 363 -16.07 -18.49 8.08
N CYS A 364 -16.39 -17.42 8.81
CA CYS A 364 -16.15 -17.32 10.25
C CYS A 364 -14.69 -17.61 10.63
N ARG A 365 -13.73 -17.10 9.85
CA ARG A 365 -12.29 -17.40 9.97
C ARG A 365 -11.95 -18.89 9.82
N GLY A 366 -12.64 -19.57 8.90
CA GLY A 366 -12.42 -20.99 8.57
C GLY A 366 -13.08 -21.97 9.54
N LEU A 367 -14.07 -21.53 10.32
CA LEU A 367 -14.76 -22.37 11.31
C LEU A 367 -15.37 -23.63 10.66
N LEU A 368 -15.95 -23.49 9.47
CA LEU A 368 -16.54 -24.61 8.72
C LEU A 368 -15.52 -25.68 8.31
N TRP A 369 -14.31 -25.26 7.93
CA TRP A 369 -13.26 -26.18 7.51
C TRP A 369 -12.79 -27.10 8.66
N ASN A 370 -12.93 -26.63 9.91
CA ASN A 370 -12.50 -27.36 11.10
C ASN A 370 -13.58 -28.29 11.67
N LEU A 371 -14.75 -28.40 11.03
CA LEU A 371 -15.81 -29.30 11.47
C LEU A 371 -15.59 -30.70 10.87
N ASN A 372 -15.57 -31.73 11.74
CA ASN A 372 -15.50 -33.13 11.31
C ASN A 372 -16.74 -33.56 10.49
N SER A 373 -17.89 -32.98 10.78
CA SER A 373 -19.12 -33.06 10.00
C SER A 373 -19.88 -31.74 10.11
N GLY A 374 -20.25 -31.16 8.96
CA GLY A 374 -21.05 -29.93 8.91
C GLY A 374 -22.51 -30.19 9.27
N PRO A 375 -23.25 -29.20 9.78
CA PRO A 375 -24.68 -29.33 10.05
C PRO A 375 -25.47 -29.56 8.76
N SER A 376 -26.56 -30.33 8.83
CA SER A 376 -27.35 -30.76 7.64
C SER A 376 -27.92 -29.60 6.82
N TRP A 377 -28.22 -28.46 7.44
CA TRP A 377 -28.69 -27.27 6.72
C TRP A 377 -27.63 -26.74 5.73
N LEU A 378 -26.35 -26.92 6.03
CA LEU A 378 -25.24 -26.46 5.20
C LEU A 378 -25.14 -27.27 3.90
N GLU A 379 -25.42 -28.58 3.98
CA GLU A 379 -25.53 -29.43 2.79
C GLU A 379 -26.66 -28.94 1.89
N ASN A 380 -27.84 -28.67 2.45
CA ASN A 380 -28.97 -28.10 1.72
C ASN A 380 -28.63 -26.74 1.10
N PHE A 381 -27.84 -25.92 1.79
CA PHE A 381 -27.36 -24.65 1.27
C PHE A 381 -26.47 -24.85 0.05
N TYR A 382 -25.45 -25.73 0.10
CA TYR A 382 -24.58 -25.99 -1.05
C TYR A 382 -25.27 -26.72 -2.19
N GLN A 383 -26.25 -27.58 -1.93
CA GLN A 383 -27.10 -28.13 -2.98
C GLN A 383 -27.88 -27.01 -3.70
N ARG A 384 -28.35 -26.00 -2.96
CA ARG A 384 -28.99 -24.82 -3.56
C ARG A 384 -28.01 -23.97 -4.36
N VAL A 385 -26.77 -23.80 -3.88
CA VAL A 385 -25.68 -23.15 -4.63
C VAL A 385 -25.52 -23.79 -6.01
N THR A 386 -25.41 -25.12 -6.07
CA THR A 386 -25.29 -25.87 -7.34
C THR A 386 -26.51 -25.68 -8.25
N LYS A 387 -27.73 -25.59 -7.69
CA LYS A 387 -28.96 -25.36 -8.47
C LYS A 387 -29.10 -23.94 -9.01
N CYS A 388 -28.65 -22.95 -8.23
CA CYS A 388 -28.82 -21.53 -8.53
C CYS A 388 -27.74 -20.98 -9.48
N ILE A 389 -26.62 -21.70 -9.64
CA ILE A 389 -25.50 -21.26 -10.45
C ILE A 389 -25.47 -22.04 -11.74
N ASN A 390 -25.48 -21.30 -12.86
CA ASN A 390 -25.09 -21.87 -14.13
C ASN A 390 -23.56 -21.77 -14.28
N SER A 391 -22.87 -22.90 -14.09
CA SER A 391 -21.40 -23.00 -14.14
C SER A 391 -20.80 -22.50 -15.46
N SER A 392 -21.57 -22.49 -16.56
CA SER A 392 -21.11 -21.94 -17.85
C SER A 392 -21.04 -20.41 -17.90
N THR A 393 -21.63 -19.71 -16.92
CA THR A 393 -21.76 -18.24 -16.92
C THR A 393 -21.06 -17.54 -15.75
N VAL A 394 -20.63 -18.29 -14.74
CA VAL A 394 -20.12 -17.76 -13.49
C VAL A 394 -18.65 -18.14 -13.33
N THR A 395 -17.77 -17.13 -13.24
CA THR A 395 -16.32 -17.32 -13.03
C THR A 395 -15.95 -17.56 -11.57
N SER A 396 -16.82 -17.17 -10.63
CA SER A 396 -16.64 -17.36 -9.18
C SER A 396 -18.00 -17.53 -8.51
N ILE A 397 -18.12 -18.55 -7.65
CA ILE A 397 -19.36 -18.84 -6.92
C ILE A 397 -19.72 -17.65 -6.01
N PRO A 398 -20.91 -17.03 -6.18
CA PRO A 398 -21.35 -15.90 -5.37
C PRO A 398 -21.75 -16.40 -3.98
N LEU A 399 -20.79 -16.41 -3.06
CA LEU A 399 -20.97 -16.80 -1.64
C LEU A 399 -20.71 -15.66 -0.66
N ARG A 400 -20.43 -14.45 -1.15
CA ARG A 400 -20.04 -13.31 -0.31
C ARG A 400 -20.82 -12.04 -0.62
N PRO A 401 -22.12 -11.98 -0.27
CA PRO A 401 -22.88 -10.74 -0.35
C PRO A 401 -22.22 -9.63 0.47
N ASP A 402 -22.34 -8.39 -0.02
CA ASP A 402 -21.69 -7.24 0.58
C ASP A 402 -22.19 -6.92 1.99
N ILE A 403 -23.52 -6.93 2.18
CA ILE A 403 -24.16 -6.68 3.47
C ILE A 403 -25.31 -7.67 3.65
N VAL A 404 -25.39 -8.28 4.83
CA VAL A 404 -26.45 -9.23 5.18
C VAL A 404 -27.06 -8.89 6.53
N ILE A 405 -28.39 -8.97 6.62
CA ILE A 405 -29.11 -8.97 7.88
C ILE A 405 -29.64 -10.37 8.13
N LEU A 406 -29.21 -10.98 9.23
CA LEU A 406 -29.69 -12.29 9.68
C LEU A 406 -30.64 -12.13 10.85
N ARG A 407 -31.64 -13.00 10.92
CA ARG A 407 -32.57 -13.10 12.05
C ARG A 407 -32.15 -14.25 12.96
N GLY A 408 -32.11 -14.03 14.27
CA GLY A 408 -31.89 -15.09 15.26
C GLY A 408 -30.45 -15.60 15.41
N ALA A 409 -29.46 -14.96 14.77
CA ALA A 409 -28.04 -15.32 14.90
C ALA A 409 -27.23 -14.12 15.37
N LYS A 410 -26.49 -14.23 16.48
CA LYS A 410 -25.68 -13.14 17.06
C LYS A 410 -24.19 -13.28 16.79
N ASN A 411 -23.77 -14.44 16.31
CA ASN A 411 -22.40 -14.79 15.98
C ASN A 411 -22.42 -16.04 15.07
N CYS A 412 -21.24 -16.48 14.63
CA CYS A 412 -21.14 -17.66 13.78
C CYS A 412 -21.57 -18.98 14.44
N GLN A 413 -21.41 -19.13 15.76
CA GLN A 413 -21.85 -20.33 16.45
C GLN A 413 -23.37 -20.50 16.37
N ASP A 414 -24.12 -19.41 16.53
CA ASP A 414 -25.58 -19.42 16.36
C ASP A 414 -25.97 -19.80 14.93
N ILE A 415 -25.22 -19.34 13.91
CA ILE A 415 -25.47 -19.71 12.51
C ILE A 415 -25.27 -21.22 12.32
N LEU A 416 -24.19 -21.78 12.87
CA LEU A 416 -23.93 -23.21 12.76
C LEU A 416 -25.02 -24.04 13.44
N SER A 417 -25.45 -23.64 14.64
CA SER A 417 -26.43 -24.36 15.44
C SER A 417 -27.87 -24.22 14.92
N ASN A 418 -28.26 -23.02 14.49
CA ASN A 418 -29.66 -22.70 14.18
C ASN A 418 -29.95 -22.60 12.68
N GLY A 419 -28.91 -22.60 11.85
CA GLY A 419 -29.03 -22.39 10.41
C GLY A 419 -29.13 -20.92 10.00
N LEU A 420 -29.28 -20.71 8.69
CA LEU A 420 -29.28 -19.39 8.09
C LEU A 420 -30.72 -18.88 7.86
N SER A 421 -31.12 -17.85 8.59
CA SER A 421 -32.37 -17.11 8.35
C SER A 421 -32.04 -15.70 7.86
N VAL A 422 -32.11 -15.50 6.54
CA VAL A 422 -31.68 -14.25 5.90
C VAL A 422 -32.86 -13.29 5.74
N GLU A 423 -32.81 -12.16 6.45
CA GLU A 423 -33.84 -11.13 6.35
C GLU A 423 -33.61 -10.27 5.11
N ILE A 424 -32.40 -9.73 4.97
CA ILE A 424 -32.05 -8.82 3.87
C ILE A 424 -30.66 -9.17 3.35
N VAL A 425 -30.52 -9.19 2.03
CA VAL A 425 -29.23 -9.07 1.35
C VAL A 425 -29.21 -7.72 0.65
N ILE A 426 -28.14 -6.95 0.85
CA ILE A 426 -27.90 -5.69 0.14
C ILE A 426 -26.58 -5.84 -0.63
N GLU A 427 -26.67 -5.76 -1.95
CA GLU A 427 -25.50 -5.71 -2.85
C GLU A 427 -25.24 -4.26 -3.25
N CYS A 428 -24.00 -3.80 -3.10
CA CYS A 428 -23.62 -2.41 -3.36
C CYS A 428 -22.90 -2.30 -4.70
N LYS A 429 -23.29 -1.32 -5.53
CA LYS A 429 -22.59 -0.98 -6.77
C LYS A 429 -22.21 0.49 -6.79
N ASN A 430 -20.92 0.77 -6.88
CA ASN A 430 -20.36 2.12 -6.81
C ASN A 430 -19.91 2.67 -8.18
N GLN A 431 -20.16 1.95 -9.27
CA GLN A 431 -19.83 2.35 -10.64
C GLN A 431 -21.11 2.47 -11.49
N GLN A 432 -20.98 3.08 -12.68
CA GLN A 432 -22.06 3.15 -13.65
C GLN A 432 -22.51 1.74 -14.09
N TYR A 433 -23.82 1.59 -14.34
CA TYR A 433 -24.47 0.32 -14.71
C TYR A 433 -23.72 -0.48 -15.78
N LYS A 434 -23.20 0.18 -16.82
CA LYS A 434 -22.49 -0.48 -17.94
C LYS A 434 -21.30 -1.35 -17.50
N PHE A 435 -20.67 -1.04 -16.36
CA PHE A 435 -19.50 -1.76 -15.87
C PHE A 435 -19.85 -3.03 -15.08
N TRP A 436 -21.08 -3.11 -14.55
CA TRP A 436 -21.52 -4.22 -13.71
C TRP A 436 -22.80 -4.89 -14.22
N SER A 437 -23.29 -4.56 -15.42
CA SER A 437 -24.51 -5.12 -16.01
C SER A 437 -24.53 -6.65 -15.99
N ASN A 438 -23.39 -7.29 -16.26
CA ASN A 438 -23.23 -8.74 -16.20
C ASN A 438 -23.44 -9.31 -14.77
N ASN A 439 -23.17 -8.54 -13.72
CA ASN A 439 -23.39 -8.95 -12.33
C ASN A 439 -24.85 -9.22 -12.01
N ILE A 440 -25.81 -8.71 -12.79
CA ILE A 440 -27.22 -9.09 -12.61
C ILE A 440 -27.38 -10.61 -12.69
N LYS A 441 -26.84 -11.23 -13.74
CA LYS A 441 -26.95 -12.67 -13.97
C LYS A 441 -25.91 -13.47 -13.20
N THR A 442 -24.71 -12.93 -13.01
CA THR A 442 -23.60 -13.68 -12.40
C THR A 442 -23.53 -13.58 -10.88
N GLN A 443 -24.21 -12.62 -10.26
CA GLN A 443 -24.08 -12.35 -8.83
C GLN A 443 -25.41 -12.00 -8.15
N ILE A 444 -26.14 -10.99 -8.63
CA ILE A 444 -27.33 -10.43 -7.96
C ILE A 444 -28.48 -11.46 -7.91
N LEU A 445 -28.87 -12.01 -9.07
CA LEU A 445 -29.91 -13.05 -9.13
C LEU A 445 -29.48 -14.35 -8.45
N PRO A 446 -28.22 -14.82 -8.62
CA PRO A 446 -27.70 -15.92 -7.82
C PRO A 446 -27.78 -15.68 -6.31
N TYR A 447 -27.42 -14.51 -5.78
CA TYR A 447 -27.56 -14.23 -4.35
C TYR A 447 -28.99 -14.34 -3.87
N LYS A 448 -29.94 -13.80 -4.63
CA LYS A 448 -31.36 -13.97 -4.32
C LYS A 448 -31.75 -15.45 -4.24
N CYS A 449 -31.32 -16.25 -5.22
CA CYS A 449 -31.65 -17.67 -5.27
C CYS A 449 -30.98 -18.47 -4.13
N ILE A 450 -29.68 -18.26 -3.90
CA ILE A 450 -28.87 -18.99 -2.92
C ILE A 450 -29.30 -18.66 -1.49
N PHE A 451 -29.26 -17.37 -1.14
CA PHE A 451 -29.53 -16.93 0.22
C PHE A 451 -31.03 -16.93 0.54
N ASN A 452 -31.89 -16.90 -0.49
CA ASN A 452 -33.34 -16.84 -0.38
C ASN A 452 -33.80 -15.82 0.68
N PRO A 453 -33.35 -14.55 0.60
CA PRO A 453 -33.67 -13.56 1.62
C PRO A 453 -35.13 -13.11 1.52
N ASN A 454 -35.70 -12.63 2.63
CA ASN A 454 -37.02 -11.98 2.59
C ASN A 454 -37.00 -10.73 1.70
N LYS A 455 -35.88 -10.00 1.65
CA LYS A 455 -35.65 -8.88 0.73
C LYS A 455 -34.27 -8.97 0.09
N MET A 456 -34.22 -8.84 -1.24
CA MET A 456 -32.97 -8.61 -1.99
C MET A 456 -32.95 -7.15 -2.46
N ILE A 457 -31.94 -6.39 -2.05
CA ILE A 457 -31.77 -4.98 -2.39
C ILE A 457 -30.49 -4.82 -3.21
N LEU A 458 -30.58 -4.12 -4.33
CA LEU A 458 -29.44 -3.61 -5.09
C LEU A 458 -29.31 -2.11 -4.81
N ALA A 459 -28.26 -1.71 -4.11
CA ALA A 459 -27.97 -0.33 -3.76
C ALA A 459 -26.88 0.22 -4.70
N SER A 460 -27.28 1.01 -5.69
CA SER A 460 -26.36 1.65 -6.63
C SER A 460 -26.09 3.09 -6.24
N MET A 461 -24.82 3.46 -6.18
CA MET A 461 -24.37 4.85 -6.02
C MET A 461 -24.83 5.70 -7.21
N GLU A 462 -24.76 5.13 -8.41
CA GLU A 462 -25.09 5.79 -9.69
C GLU A 462 -26.51 5.43 -10.16
N GLN A 463 -27.04 6.18 -11.13
CA GLN A 463 -28.36 5.94 -11.71
C GLN A 463 -28.46 4.56 -12.40
N ILE A 464 -29.58 3.86 -12.20
CA ILE A 464 -29.90 2.61 -12.91
C ILE A 464 -30.97 2.91 -13.97
N PRO A 465 -30.80 2.46 -15.23
CA PRO A 465 -31.83 2.64 -16.26
C PRO A 465 -33.18 2.05 -15.82
N ASN A 466 -34.29 2.79 -16.06
CA ASN A 466 -35.62 2.39 -15.59
C ASN A 466 -36.04 1.00 -16.07
N ILE A 467 -35.72 0.64 -17.32
CA ILE A 467 -36.01 -0.69 -17.86
C ILE A 467 -35.33 -1.82 -17.07
N ILE A 468 -34.12 -1.56 -16.57
CA ILE A 468 -33.38 -2.50 -15.73
C ILE A 468 -33.97 -2.57 -14.32
N LYS A 469 -34.42 -1.44 -13.75
CA LYS A 469 -35.16 -1.43 -12.48
C LYS A 469 -36.44 -2.26 -12.57
N THR A 470 -37.21 -2.12 -13.65
CA THR A 470 -38.41 -2.95 -13.89
C THR A 470 -38.05 -4.42 -14.02
N GLN A 471 -37.01 -4.76 -14.77
CA GLN A 471 -36.54 -6.15 -14.88
C GLN A 471 -36.14 -6.73 -13.53
N LEU A 472 -35.38 -5.99 -12.72
CA LEU A 472 -34.98 -6.40 -11.38
C LEU A 472 -36.20 -6.60 -10.46
N SER A 473 -37.17 -5.67 -10.51
CA SER A 473 -38.42 -5.77 -9.76
C SER A 473 -39.24 -7.01 -10.16
N ASN A 474 -39.33 -7.34 -11.44
CA ASN A 474 -40.01 -8.55 -11.92
C ASN A 474 -39.33 -9.83 -11.42
N ASN A 475 -38.02 -9.75 -11.12
CA ASN A 475 -37.27 -10.83 -10.46
C ASN A 475 -37.24 -10.67 -8.94
N GLY A 476 -38.08 -9.79 -8.37
CA GLY A 476 -38.20 -9.44 -6.96
C GLY A 476 -36.90 -8.97 -6.30
N VAL A 477 -36.12 -8.17 -7.02
CA VAL A 477 -34.98 -7.42 -6.50
C VAL A 477 -35.38 -5.95 -6.43
N ILE A 478 -35.23 -5.34 -5.26
CA ILE A 478 -35.50 -3.92 -5.02
C ILE A 478 -34.27 -3.13 -5.46
N ALA A 479 -34.37 -2.41 -6.58
CA ALA A 479 -33.28 -1.57 -7.09
C ALA A 479 -33.42 -0.13 -6.57
N ILE A 480 -32.43 0.34 -5.83
CA ILE A 480 -32.34 1.71 -5.30
C ILE A 480 -31.08 2.33 -5.89
N ASP A 481 -31.25 3.40 -6.66
CA ASP A 481 -30.15 4.17 -7.25
C ASP A 481 -29.90 5.48 -6.49
N LEU A 482 -28.80 6.17 -6.83
CA LEU A 482 -28.38 7.41 -6.18
C LEU A 482 -28.17 7.25 -4.65
N VAL A 483 -27.64 6.10 -4.25
CA VAL A 483 -27.27 5.79 -2.85
C VAL A 483 -25.91 6.40 -2.54
N GLU A 484 -25.87 7.72 -2.45
CA GLU A 484 -24.68 8.53 -2.18
C GLU A 484 -25.03 9.77 -1.34
N PRO A 485 -24.04 10.49 -0.78
CA PRO A 485 -24.29 11.72 -0.02
C PRO A 485 -25.14 12.74 -0.80
N ASN A 486 -26.02 13.43 -0.07
CA ASN A 486 -26.92 14.49 -0.57
C ASN A 486 -27.99 14.02 -1.59
N ASN A 487 -28.11 12.72 -1.84
CA ASN A 487 -29.17 12.15 -2.65
C ASN A 487 -30.17 11.33 -1.80
N ASN A 488 -31.37 11.12 -2.34
CA ASN A 488 -32.46 10.44 -1.62
C ASN A 488 -32.32 8.92 -1.56
N GLY A 489 -31.38 8.31 -2.30
CA GLY A 489 -31.24 6.86 -2.38
C GLY A 489 -30.98 6.22 -1.01
N ILE A 490 -30.16 6.84 -0.17
CA ILE A 490 -29.91 6.32 1.19
C ILE A 490 -31.18 6.36 2.05
N THR A 491 -31.95 7.44 2.00
CA THR A 491 -33.22 7.57 2.72
C THR A 491 -34.23 6.51 2.25
N GLN A 492 -34.26 6.20 0.96
CA GLN A 492 -35.10 5.12 0.43
C GLN A 492 -34.65 3.76 0.93
N LEU A 493 -33.34 3.49 0.94
CA LEU A 493 -32.78 2.24 1.46
C LEU A 493 -33.17 2.01 2.93
N LEU A 494 -33.04 3.04 3.76
CA LEU A 494 -33.33 2.95 5.20
C LEU A 494 -34.80 2.61 5.52
N LYS A 495 -35.76 2.90 4.63
CA LYS A 495 -37.18 2.51 4.81
C LYS A 495 -37.39 0.99 4.81
N TYR A 496 -36.45 0.23 4.27
CA TYR A 496 -36.54 -1.24 4.23
C TYR A 496 -35.90 -1.90 5.46
N ILE A 497 -35.23 -1.13 6.31
CA ILE A 497 -34.49 -1.55 7.52
C ILE A 497 -35.33 -1.33 8.79
#